data_AF-A0A0U4CCL2-F1
#
_entry.id   AF-A0A0U4CCL2-F1
#
_cell.length_a   1.000
_cell.length_b   1.000
_cell.length_c   1.000
_cell.angle_alpha   90.00
_cell.angle_beta   90.00
_cell.angle_gamma   90.00
#
_symmetry.space_group_name_H-M   'P 1'
#
loop_
_entity.id
_entity.type
_entity.pdbx_description
1 polymer ?
#
loop_
_entity_poly.entity_id
_entity_poly.type
_entity_poly.pdbx_seq_one_letter_code
_entity_poly.pdbx_strand_id
1 'polypeptide(L)'
;MEQKRKDDSKPAIISSRALDNLGAIGASILDVIVGPALQSLTKMAEAFPVVGLAISGGKAIHDINHQLFLRKLALFLQELDKAPAAEIEDFLQELSEDPSYCRKVGEELILVLNRLDSVDKATLLGRIYGAFMQKRIDAEICKRYSSLVDRAHLPDLIAFSRFTGGHSISEPHFSVIEIEGLALIGVVQFPVMTINAEAGMNADAPTHFLSAGLTTVGRGFHELIKHL
;
A
#
# COMPACT_ATOMS: atom_id res chain seq x y z
N MET A 1 -15.87 43.56 36.44
CA MET A 1 -15.61 44.05 35.08
C MET A 1 -14.16 43.69 34.73
N GLU A 2 -13.82 42.40 34.64
CA GLU A 2 -14.09 41.49 33.51
C GLU A 2 -13.26 41.87 32.27
N GLN A 3 -11.98 41.50 32.31
CA GLN A 3 -11.10 41.49 31.14
C GLN A 3 -11.04 40.05 30.60
N LYS A 4 -11.89 39.81 29.60
CA LYS A 4 -11.94 38.59 28.81
C LYS A 4 -10.69 38.54 27.92
N ARG A 5 -9.60 37.92 28.39
CA ARG A 5 -8.48 37.54 27.52
C ARG A 5 -8.93 36.38 26.64
N LYS A 6 -9.12 36.71 25.36
CA LYS A 6 -9.40 35.79 24.27
C LYS A 6 -8.10 35.05 23.97
N ASP A 7 -8.07 33.76 24.30
CA ASP A 7 -7.01 32.83 23.92
C ASP A 7 -7.21 32.45 22.44
N ASP A 8 -6.58 33.24 21.55
CA ASP A 8 -6.51 32.96 20.12
C ASP A 8 -5.18 32.27 19.80
N SER A 9 -4.92 31.11 20.43
CA SER A 9 -3.82 30.22 20.04
C SER A 9 -4.21 29.42 18.78
N LYS A 10 -4.22 30.09 17.62
CA LYS A 10 -4.43 29.45 16.30
C LYS A 10 -3.19 28.64 15.87
N PRO A 11 -3.36 27.47 15.21
CA PRO A 11 -2.27 26.70 14.61
C PRO A 11 -1.89 27.31 13.25
N ALA A 12 -1.23 28.47 13.25
CA ALA A 12 -0.83 29.16 12.01
C ALA A 12 0.66 28.96 11.65
N ILE A 13 1.44 28.26 12.48
CA ILE A 13 2.90 28.12 12.33
C ILE A 13 3.29 26.82 11.60
N ILE A 14 2.37 25.85 11.50
CA ILE A 14 2.64 24.55 10.87
C ILE A 14 2.59 24.67 9.33
N SER A 15 1.71 25.53 8.78
CA SER A 15 1.50 25.64 7.34
C SER A 15 2.69 26.25 6.59
N SER A 16 3.36 27.27 7.13
CA SER A 16 4.49 27.91 6.42
C SER A 16 5.72 27.01 6.33
N ARG A 17 6.05 26.28 7.40
CA ARG A 17 7.23 25.38 7.45
C ARG A 17 7.05 24.09 6.65
N ALA A 18 5.82 23.58 6.58
CA ALA A 18 5.50 22.45 5.71
C ALA A 18 5.65 22.83 4.22
N LEU A 19 5.25 24.06 3.85
CA LEU A 19 5.38 24.60 2.49
C LEU A 19 6.84 24.81 2.06
N ASP A 20 7.71 25.28 2.96
CA ASP A 20 9.13 25.49 2.67
C ASP A 20 9.88 24.15 2.43
N ASN A 21 9.56 23.11 3.21
CA ASN A 21 10.08 21.76 3.00
C ASN A 21 9.47 21.08 1.76
N LEU A 22 8.27 21.48 1.33
CA LEU A 22 7.65 21.03 0.09
C LEU A 22 8.50 21.39 -1.14
N GLY A 23 9.24 22.50 -1.11
CA GLY A 23 10.17 22.88 -2.18
C GLY A 23 11.38 21.94 -2.30
N ALA A 24 11.89 21.44 -1.18
CA ALA A 24 12.98 20.45 -1.16
C ALA A 24 12.50 19.03 -1.46
N ILE A 25 11.28 18.70 -1.02
CA ILE A 25 10.54 17.52 -1.48
C ILE A 25 10.33 17.58 -2.99
N GLY A 26 10.00 18.76 -3.53
CA GLY A 26 9.92 19.04 -4.97
C GLY A 26 11.18 18.66 -5.73
N ALA A 27 12.37 18.83 -5.13
CA ALA A 27 13.64 18.40 -5.74
C ALA A 27 13.86 16.88 -5.75
N SER A 28 13.32 16.13 -4.78
CA SER A 28 13.33 14.65 -4.79
C SER A 28 12.15 14.02 -5.55
N ILE A 29 11.05 14.77 -5.68
CA ILE A 29 9.85 14.44 -6.47
C ILE A 29 10.02 14.91 -7.93
N LEU A 30 11.08 15.65 -8.27
CA LEU A 30 11.32 16.20 -9.60
C LEU A 30 11.34 15.12 -10.71
N ASP A 31 11.71 13.87 -10.36
CA ASP A 31 11.69 12.72 -11.27
C ASP A 31 10.31 12.06 -11.43
N VAL A 32 9.37 12.33 -10.52
CA VAL A 32 8.02 11.76 -10.48
C VAL A 32 7.01 12.89 -10.80
N ILE A 33 7.00 13.29 -12.07
CA ILE A 33 5.91 13.99 -12.81
C ILE A 33 5.10 14.98 -11.94
N VAL A 34 5.55 16.24 -11.88
CA VAL A 34 5.04 17.24 -10.94
C VAL A 34 3.74 17.92 -11.39
N GLY A 35 2.75 17.88 -10.50
CA GLY A 35 1.55 18.72 -10.48
C GLY A 35 0.50 18.15 -9.51
N PRO A 36 -0.15 17.01 -9.86
CA PRO A 36 -1.17 16.38 -9.02
C PRO A 36 -0.64 15.86 -7.66
N ALA A 37 0.49 15.15 -7.66
CA ALA A 37 1.01 14.52 -6.44
C ALA A 37 1.37 15.52 -5.32
N LEU A 38 1.80 16.73 -5.66
CA LEU A 38 2.07 17.79 -4.66
C LEU A 38 0.78 18.29 -4.00
N GLN A 39 -0.30 18.43 -4.77
CA GLN A 39 -1.59 18.87 -4.22
C GLN A 39 -2.14 17.81 -3.25
N SER A 40 -1.94 16.54 -3.58
CA SER A 40 -2.42 15.42 -2.77
C SER A 40 -1.60 15.18 -1.52
N LEU A 41 -0.29 15.45 -1.57
CA LEU A 41 0.55 15.59 -0.38
C LEU A 41 -0.03 16.63 0.58
N THR A 42 -0.42 17.81 0.07
CA THR A 42 -1.00 18.87 0.88
C THR A 42 -2.34 18.43 1.49
N LYS A 43 -3.26 17.87 0.69
CA LYS A 43 -4.56 17.37 1.18
C LYS A 43 -4.39 16.30 2.26
N MET A 44 -3.47 15.35 2.07
CA MET A 44 -3.22 14.31 3.08
C MET A 44 -2.49 14.83 4.31
N ALA A 45 -1.61 15.83 4.19
CA ALA A 45 -1.00 16.48 5.35
C ALA A 45 -2.03 17.23 6.20
N GLU A 46 -3.05 17.82 5.55
CA GLU A 46 -4.19 18.45 6.23
C GLU A 46 -5.09 17.42 6.92
N ALA A 47 -5.39 16.31 6.26
CA ALA A 47 -6.26 15.27 6.81
C ALA A 47 -5.58 14.41 7.89
N PHE A 48 -4.29 14.11 7.73
CA PHE A 48 -3.50 13.30 8.67
C PHE A 48 -2.35 14.14 9.24
N PRO A 49 -2.50 14.70 10.46
CA PRO A 49 -1.46 15.51 11.09
C PRO A 49 -0.10 14.80 11.18
N VAL A 50 -0.11 13.47 11.35
CA VAL A 50 1.10 12.63 11.43
C VAL A 50 1.84 12.56 10.09
N VAL A 51 1.11 12.56 8.97
CA VAL A 51 1.70 12.64 7.61
C VAL A 51 2.33 14.02 7.43
N GLY A 52 1.64 15.08 7.83
CA GLY A 52 2.20 16.45 7.84
C GLY A 52 3.47 16.58 8.68
N LEU A 53 3.53 15.91 9.84
CA LEU A 53 4.74 15.85 10.68
C LEU A 53 5.87 15.06 10.01
N ALA A 54 5.57 13.94 9.36
CA ALA A 54 6.57 13.14 8.63
C ALA A 54 7.18 13.92 7.44
N ILE A 55 6.36 14.73 6.76
CA ILE A 55 6.77 15.63 5.68
C ILE A 55 7.57 16.84 6.20
N SER A 56 7.16 17.40 7.35
CA SER A 56 7.74 18.65 7.89
C SER A 56 8.95 18.47 8.80
N GLY A 57 9.36 17.23 9.12
CA GLY A 57 10.56 16.88 9.89
C GLY A 57 11.88 17.23 9.19
N GLY A 58 12.07 18.49 8.82
CA GLY A 58 13.19 18.99 8.04
C GLY A 58 14.38 19.42 8.89
N LYS A 59 15.39 18.53 8.97
CA LYS A 59 16.84 18.86 8.98
C LYS A 59 17.72 17.79 8.32
N ALA A 60 17.14 16.66 7.88
CA ALA A 60 17.90 15.49 7.41
C ALA A 60 17.52 15.08 5.98
N ILE A 61 17.35 16.04 5.07
CA ILE A 61 17.14 15.73 3.62
C ILE A 61 18.40 15.11 2.99
N HIS A 62 19.56 15.21 3.67
CA HIS A 62 20.77 14.46 3.33
C HIS A 62 20.75 12.99 3.76
N ASP A 63 19.76 12.54 4.53
CA ASP A 63 19.61 11.12 4.89
C ASP A 63 18.93 10.37 3.74
N ILE A 64 19.63 9.37 3.19
CA ILE A 64 19.12 8.51 2.12
C ILE A 64 17.81 7.84 2.51
N ASN A 65 17.62 7.50 3.79
CA ASN A 65 16.39 6.89 4.28
C ASN A 65 15.21 7.87 4.19
N HIS A 66 15.47 9.15 4.47
CA HIS A 66 14.45 10.19 4.38
C HIS A 66 14.04 10.42 2.92
N GLN A 67 15.00 10.44 1.99
CA GLN A 67 14.70 10.54 0.55
C GLN A 67 13.90 9.34 0.04
N LEU A 68 14.28 8.11 0.45
CA LEU A 68 13.54 6.90 0.10
C LEU A 68 12.12 6.91 0.65
N PHE A 69 11.93 7.35 1.90
CA PHE A 69 10.61 7.51 2.48
C PHE A 69 9.74 8.50 1.71
N LEU A 70 10.28 9.67 1.34
CA LEU A 70 9.56 10.67 0.55
C LEU A 70 9.17 10.13 -0.83
N ARG A 71 10.05 9.37 -1.49
CA ARG A 71 9.72 8.72 -2.78
C ARG A 71 8.60 7.70 -2.64
N LYS A 72 8.62 6.87 -1.58
CA LYS A 72 7.52 5.93 -1.28
C LYS A 72 6.21 6.68 -1.06
N LEU A 73 6.24 7.73 -0.24
CA LEU A 73 5.05 8.55 0.02
C LEU A 73 4.52 9.18 -1.27
N ALA A 74 5.38 9.71 -2.13
CA ALA A 74 4.97 10.28 -3.41
C ALA A 74 4.28 9.26 -4.33
N LEU A 75 4.84 8.06 -4.49
CA LEU A 75 4.23 6.99 -5.30
C LEU A 75 2.91 6.49 -4.71
N PHE A 76 2.84 6.36 -3.39
CA PHE A 76 1.59 6.02 -2.69
C PHE A 76 0.49 7.02 -3.02
N LEU A 77 0.79 8.32 -2.95
CA LEU A 77 -0.17 9.39 -3.22
C LEU A 77 -0.58 9.47 -4.68
N GLN A 78 0.37 9.27 -5.59
CA GLN A 78 0.08 9.24 -7.02
C GLN A 78 -0.92 8.13 -7.39
N GLU A 79 -0.84 6.96 -6.74
CA GLU A 79 -1.84 5.91 -6.94
C GLU A 79 -3.17 6.25 -6.26
N LEU A 80 -3.12 6.89 -5.09
CA LEU A 80 -4.33 7.33 -4.41
C LEU A 80 -5.12 8.35 -5.24
N ASP A 81 -4.43 9.25 -5.94
CA ASP A 81 -5.02 10.26 -6.83
C ASP A 81 -5.77 9.70 -8.04
N LYS A 82 -5.61 8.41 -8.33
CA LYS A 82 -6.41 7.74 -9.37
C LYS A 82 -7.84 7.48 -8.89
N ALA A 83 -8.09 7.51 -7.59
CA ALA A 83 -9.44 7.44 -7.05
C ALA A 83 -10.20 8.75 -7.30
N PRO A 84 -11.54 8.71 -7.45
CA PRO A 84 -12.34 9.92 -7.61
C PRO A 84 -12.15 10.87 -6.43
N ALA A 85 -11.87 12.15 -6.71
CA ALA A 85 -11.59 13.14 -5.67
C ALA A 85 -12.72 13.29 -4.64
N ALA A 86 -13.99 13.18 -5.08
CA ALA A 86 -15.14 13.23 -4.20
C ALA A 86 -15.18 12.07 -3.19
N GLU A 87 -14.84 10.84 -3.62
CA GLU A 87 -14.83 9.67 -2.74
C GLU A 87 -13.69 9.77 -1.70
N ILE A 88 -12.55 10.34 -2.08
CA ILE A 88 -11.46 10.64 -1.15
C ILE A 88 -11.91 11.70 -0.14
N GLU A 89 -12.52 12.79 -0.60
CA GLU A 89 -12.95 13.91 0.26
C GLU A 89 -14.02 13.46 1.28
N ASP A 90 -15.02 12.69 0.84
CA ASP A 90 -16.03 12.10 1.72
C ASP A 90 -15.39 11.20 2.79
N PHE A 91 -14.44 10.35 2.39
CA PHE A 91 -13.73 9.49 3.32
C PHE A 91 -12.91 10.27 4.34
N LEU A 92 -12.16 11.29 3.90
CA LEU A 92 -11.35 12.11 4.81
C LEU A 92 -12.23 12.92 5.77
N GLN A 93 -13.41 13.36 5.32
CA GLN A 93 -14.39 14.01 6.17
C GLN A 93 -14.90 13.04 7.25
N GLU A 94 -15.33 11.83 6.89
CA GLU A 94 -15.74 10.80 7.85
C GLU A 94 -14.62 10.48 8.84
N LEU A 95 -13.38 10.38 8.36
CA LEU A 95 -12.23 10.11 9.20
C LEU A 95 -11.97 11.23 10.22
N SER A 96 -12.21 12.49 9.82
CA SER A 96 -12.03 13.66 10.68
C SER A 96 -13.03 13.74 11.83
N GLU A 97 -14.18 13.05 11.73
CA GLU A 97 -15.18 12.97 12.79
C GLU A 97 -14.70 12.12 13.99
N ASP A 98 -13.74 11.21 13.79
CA ASP A 98 -13.03 10.48 14.85
C ASP A 98 -11.52 10.77 14.82
N PRO A 99 -11.06 11.80 15.54
CA PRO A 99 -9.63 12.16 15.60
C PRO A 99 -8.72 11.03 16.12
N SER A 100 -9.23 10.13 16.98
CA SER A 100 -8.44 9.02 17.50
C SER A 100 -8.21 7.97 16.43
N TYR A 101 -9.27 7.64 15.68
CA TYR A 101 -9.20 6.69 14.57
C TYR A 101 -8.34 7.24 13.43
N CYS A 102 -8.55 8.50 13.02
CA CYS A 102 -7.73 9.17 12.01
C CYS A 102 -6.24 9.11 12.35
N ARG A 103 -5.88 9.43 13.61
CA ARG A 103 -4.49 9.35 14.07
C ARG A 103 -3.91 7.94 13.95
N LYS A 104 -4.65 6.91 14.38
CA LYS A 104 -4.20 5.52 14.31
C LYS A 104 -3.98 5.06 12.87
N VAL A 105 -4.89 5.40 11.96
CA VAL A 105 -4.77 5.07 10.53
C VAL A 105 -3.55 5.76 9.92
N GLY A 106 -3.33 7.04 10.24
CA GLY A 106 -2.16 7.79 9.80
C GLY A 106 -0.84 7.22 10.34
N GLU A 107 -0.77 6.92 11.64
CA GLU A 107 0.41 6.30 12.27
C GLU A 107 0.73 4.94 11.65
N GLU A 108 -0.27 4.10 11.43
CA GLU A 108 -0.10 2.80 10.78
C GLU A 108 0.39 2.94 9.33
N LEU A 109 -0.18 3.85 8.55
CA LEU A 109 0.25 4.14 7.19
C LEU A 109 1.74 4.55 7.15
N ILE A 110 2.14 5.49 8.02
CA ILE A 110 3.53 5.94 8.09
C ILE A 110 4.46 4.79 8.50
N LEU A 111 4.07 3.98 9.48
CA LEU A 111 4.86 2.84 9.93
C LEU A 111 5.07 1.79 8.82
N VAL A 112 4.03 1.50 8.04
CA VAL A 112 4.11 0.54 6.93
C VAL A 112 4.97 1.11 5.80
N LEU A 113 4.73 2.36 5.36
CA LEU A 113 5.53 3.01 4.31
C LEU A 113 7.02 3.06 4.68
N ASN A 114 7.34 3.38 5.92
CA ASN A 114 8.73 3.44 6.37
C ASN A 114 9.42 2.08 6.31
N ARG A 115 8.70 0.99 6.64
CA ARG A 115 9.25 -0.37 6.70
C ARG A 115 9.44 -1.05 5.34
N LEU A 116 8.74 -0.59 4.30
CA LEU A 116 8.87 -1.18 2.96
C LEU A 116 10.33 -1.28 2.51
N ASP A 117 10.73 -2.43 2.00
CA ASP A 117 12.07 -2.70 1.45
C ASP A 117 12.25 -2.15 0.01
N SER A 118 11.14 -1.94 -0.71
CA SER A 118 11.12 -1.38 -2.07
C SER A 118 10.24 -0.14 -2.18
N VAL A 119 10.67 0.80 -3.02
CA VAL A 119 9.91 2.00 -3.36
C VAL A 119 8.66 1.65 -4.17
N ASP A 120 8.73 0.67 -5.07
CA ASP A 120 7.62 0.27 -5.95
C ASP A 120 6.45 -0.37 -5.19
N LYS A 121 6.71 -0.95 -4.01
CA LYS A 121 5.66 -1.46 -3.13
C LYS A 121 4.75 -0.36 -2.58
N ALA A 122 5.21 0.89 -2.56
CA ALA A 122 4.37 2.00 -2.10
C ALA A 122 3.19 2.26 -3.05
N THR A 123 3.36 2.00 -4.35
CA THR A 123 2.30 2.00 -5.36
C THR A 123 1.17 1.01 -4.99
N LEU A 124 1.53 -0.19 -4.51
CA LEU A 124 0.56 -1.18 -4.07
C LEU A 124 -0.24 -0.73 -2.85
N LEU A 125 0.43 -0.13 -1.87
CA LEU A 125 -0.25 0.46 -0.72
C LEU A 125 -1.23 1.55 -1.15
N GLY A 126 -0.86 2.39 -2.12
CA GLY A 126 -1.75 3.42 -2.66
C GLY A 126 -3.02 2.84 -3.25
N ARG A 127 -2.93 1.73 -4.00
CA ARG A 127 -4.10 1.01 -4.53
C ARG A 127 -4.97 0.39 -3.43
N ILE A 128 -4.35 -0.20 -2.40
CA ILE A 128 -5.07 -0.78 -1.25
C ILE A 128 -5.84 0.30 -0.49
N TYR A 129 -5.16 1.39 -0.13
CA TYR A 129 -5.79 2.51 0.57
C TYR A 129 -6.82 3.20 -0.31
N GLY A 130 -6.60 3.31 -1.61
CA GLY A 130 -7.62 3.76 -2.56
C GLY A 130 -8.87 2.88 -2.49
N ALA A 131 -8.74 1.56 -2.53
CA ALA A 131 -9.90 0.66 -2.37
C ALA A 131 -10.59 0.80 -1.00
N PHE A 132 -9.82 1.07 0.05
CA PHE A 132 -10.35 1.31 1.40
C PHE A 132 -11.14 2.62 1.48
N MET A 133 -10.61 3.72 0.92
CA MET A 133 -11.28 5.02 0.88
C MET A 133 -12.58 4.96 0.07
N GLN A 134 -12.59 4.17 -1.01
CA GLN A 134 -13.78 3.91 -1.83
C GLN A 134 -14.74 2.89 -1.20
N LYS A 135 -14.50 2.45 0.05
CA LYS A 135 -15.29 1.46 0.79
C LYS A 135 -15.47 0.11 0.06
N ARG A 136 -14.58 -0.21 -0.88
CA ARG A 136 -14.54 -1.52 -1.57
C ARG A 136 -13.96 -2.62 -0.69
N ILE A 137 -13.14 -2.23 0.29
CA ILE A 137 -12.63 -3.09 1.35
C ILE A 137 -12.81 -2.37 2.70
N ASP A 138 -12.92 -3.12 3.79
CA ASP A 138 -12.95 -2.56 5.13
C ASP A 138 -11.54 -2.36 5.73
N ALA A 139 -11.49 -1.82 6.94
CA ALA A 139 -10.23 -1.55 7.64
C ALA A 139 -9.45 -2.84 7.97
N GLU A 140 -10.12 -3.95 8.27
CA GLU A 140 -9.44 -5.21 8.59
C GLU A 140 -8.76 -5.78 7.34
N ILE A 141 -9.46 -5.79 6.21
CA ILE A 141 -8.94 -6.23 4.92
C ILE A 141 -7.82 -5.29 4.45
N CYS A 142 -7.96 -3.97 4.61
CA CYS A 142 -6.91 -3.00 4.30
C CYS A 142 -5.61 -3.30 5.08
N LYS A 143 -5.71 -3.57 6.39
CA LYS A 143 -4.55 -3.93 7.23
C LYS A 143 -3.95 -5.26 6.79
N ARG A 144 -4.79 -6.25 6.50
CA ARG A 144 -4.35 -7.56 6.02
C ARG A 144 -3.55 -7.43 4.73
N TYR A 145 -4.08 -6.72 3.73
CA TYR A 145 -3.39 -6.49 2.46
C TYR A 145 -2.12 -5.65 2.62
N SER A 146 -2.12 -4.64 3.49
CA SER A 146 -0.92 -3.86 3.80
C SER A 146 0.19 -4.75 4.38
N SER A 147 -0.16 -5.69 5.26
CA SER A 147 0.79 -6.68 5.80
C SER A 147 1.32 -7.66 4.74
N LEU A 148 0.49 -8.02 3.74
CA LEU A 148 0.95 -8.85 2.62
C LEU A 148 2.03 -8.12 1.81
N VAL A 149 1.78 -6.87 1.42
CA VAL A 149 2.73 -6.06 0.64
C VAL A 149 4.04 -5.85 1.39
N ASP A 150 3.94 -5.56 2.68
CA ASP A 150 5.09 -5.37 3.56
C ASP A 150 6.01 -6.62 3.59
N ARG A 151 5.42 -7.82 3.68
CA ARG A 151 6.18 -9.07 3.89
C ARG A 151 6.60 -9.78 2.59
N ALA A 152 5.88 -9.59 1.49
CA ALA A 152 6.09 -10.33 0.26
C ALA A 152 7.32 -9.84 -0.50
N HIS A 153 8.03 -10.69 -1.24
CA HIS A 153 9.07 -10.21 -2.14
C HIS A 153 8.43 -9.52 -3.37
N LEU A 154 9.00 -8.40 -3.85
CA LEU A 154 8.39 -7.64 -4.94
C LEU A 154 8.26 -8.45 -6.26
N PRO A 155 9.31 -9.17 -6.72
CA PRO A 155 9.20 -10.09 -7.86
C PRO A 155 8.03 -11.07 -7.72
N ASP A 156 7.85 -11.68 -6.54
CA ASP A 156 6.74 -12.61 -6.28
C ASP A 156 5.39 -11.92 -6.44
N LEU A 157 5.24 -10.67 -5.97
CA LEU A 157 4.02 -9.87 -6.15
C LEU A 157 3.75 -9.53 -7.62
N ILE A 158 4.79 -9.25 -8.41
CA ILE A 158 4.69 -8.98 -9.85
C ILE A 158 4.31 -10.26 -10.61
N ALA A 159 4.90 -11.39 -10.23
CA ALA A 159 4.50 -12.68 -10.80
C ALA A 159 3.05 -12.98 -10.42
N PHE A 160 2.69 -12.78 -9.15
CA PHE A 160 1.34 -12.97 -8.62
C PHE A 160 0.29 -12.12 -9.33
N SER A 161 0.57 -10.85 -9.67
CA SER A 161 -0.40 -9.99 -10.37
C SER A 161 -0.82 -10.56 -11.73
N ARG A 162 0.05 -11.33 -12.38
CA ARG A 162 -0.19 -11.97 -13.67
C ARG A 162 -0.89 -13.32 -13.56
N PHE A 163 -1.15 -13.80 -12.35
CA PHE A 163 -1.77 -15.10 -12.12
C PHE A 163 -3.19 -15.12 -12.71
N THR A 164 -3.41 -15.93 -13.75
CA THR A 164 -4.74 -16.17 -14.32
C THR A 164 -5.30 -17.43 -13.68
N GLY A 165 -6.14 -17.26 -12.66
CA GLY A 165 -6.72 -18.38 -11.93
C GLY A 165 -7.43 -19.36 -12.87
N GLY A 166 -6.92 -20.60 -12.95
CA GLY A 166 -7.46 -21.63 -13.83
C GLY A 166 -6.44 -22.65 -14.35
N HIS A 167 -5.14 -22.40 -14.22
CA HIS A 167 -4.12 -23.27 -14.79
C HIS A 167 -3.34 -24.02 -13.71
N SER A 168 -3.18 -25.33 -13.90
CA SER A 168 -2.21 -26.15 -13.16
C SER A 168 -0.85 -25.45 -13.23
N ILE A 169 -0.10 -25.35 -12.12
CA ILE A 169 1.16 -24.57 -12.02
C ILE A 169 2.31 -25.20 -12.83
N SER A 170 1.98 -26.10 -13.74
CA SER A 170 2.87 -26.74 -14.70
C SER A 170 3.30 -25.82 -15.85
N GLU A 171 2.85 -24.56 -15.90
CA GLU A 171 3.41 -23.57 -16.82
C GLU A 171 4.70 -22.93 -16.28
N PRO A 172 5.65 -22.53 -17.15
CA PRO A 172 7.04 -22.22 -16.80
C PRO A 172 7.23 -20.89 -16.07
N HIS A 173 6.14 -20.29 -15.57
CA HIS A 173 6.11 -18.89 -15.14
C HIS A 173 6.30 -18.67 -13.64
N PHE A 174 6.24 -19.72 -12.83
CA PHE A 174 6.54 -19.64 -11.40
C PHE A 174 7.58 -20.69 -11.01
N SER A 175 8.70 -20.23 -10.47
CA SER A 175 9.63 -21.05 -9.73
C SER A 175 8.96 -21.57 -8.44
N VAL A 176 9.43 -22.73 -7.96
CA VAL A 176 8.99 -23.30 -6.68
C VAL A 176 9.13 -22.29 -5.53
N ILE A 177 10.17 -21.46 -5.58
CA ILE A 177 10.47 -20.43 -4.59
C ILE A 177 9.38 -19.35 -4.55
N GLU A 178 8.89 -18.89 -5.70
CA GLU A 178 7.81 -17.89 -5.78
C GLU A 178 6.49 -18.46 -5.21
N ILE A 179 6.18 -19.73 -5.50
CA ILE A 179 4.96 -20.37 -4.97
C ILE A 179 5.03 -20.51 -3.45
N GLU A 180 6.18 -20.92 -2.91
CA GLU A 180 6.41 -21.02 -1.47
C GLU A 180 6.31 -19.65 -0.79
N GLY A 181 6.94 -18.62 -1.36
CA GLY A 181 6.84 -17.24 -0.86
C GLY A 181 5.39 -16.74 -0.80
N LEU A 182 4.63 -16.95 -1.88
CA LEU A 182 3.22 -16.57 -1.98
C LEU A 182 2.31 -17.40 -1.05
N ALA A 183 2.64 -18.66 -0.82
CA ALA A 183 1.90 -19.50 0.13
C ALA A 183 2.19 -19.10 1.58
N LEU A 184 3.43 -18.74 1.91
CA LEU A 184 3.82 -18.27 3.25
C LEU A 184 3.14 -16.95 3.66
N ILE A 185 2.86 -16.07 2.70
CA ILE A 185 2.06 -14.87 2.95
C ILE A 185 0.54 -15.15 2.85
N GLY A 186 0.13 -16.38 2.50
CA GLY A 186 -1.27 -16.81 2.53
C GLY A 186 -2.13 -16.37 1.35
N VAL A 187 -1.53 -15.96 0.22
CA VAL A 187 -2.29 -15.61 -1.00
C VAL A 187 -2.50 -16.81 -1.91
N VAL A 188 -1.62 -17.79 -1.85
CA VAL A 188 -1.71 -19.06 -2.59
C VAL A 188 -1.92 -20.21 -1.59
N GLN A 189 -2.81 -21.15 -1.92
CA GLN A 189 -2.88 -22.42 -1.19
C GLN A 189 -1.71 -23.30 -1.63
N PHE A 190 -0.99 -23.87 -0.66
CA PHE A 190 0.03 -24.86 -0.96
C PHE A 190 -0.55 -25.92 -1.90
N PRO A 191 0.17 -26.28 -2.97
CA PRO A 191 -0.29 -27.35 -3.84
C PRO A 191 -0.40 -28.62 -3.01
N VAL A 192 -1.62 -29.13 -2.88
CA VAL A 192 -1.84 -30.45 -2.28
C VAL A 192 -1.30 -31.46 -3.29
N MET A 193 -0.25 -32.20 -2.92
CA MET A 193 0.15 -33.36 -3.70
C MET A 193 -1.00 -34.35 -3.71
N THR A 194 -1.70 -34.41 -4.83
CA THR A 194 -2.70 -35.45 -5.04
C THR A 194 -1.97 -36.64 -5.63
N ILE A 195 -1.70 -37.65 -4.81
CA ILE A 195 -1.15 -38.93 -5.30
C ILE A 195 -2.31 -39.66 -5.98
N ASN A 196 -2.27 -39.74 -7.31
CA ASN A 196 -3.24 -40.55 -8.06
C ASN A 196 -2.94 -42.04 -7.80
N ALA A 197 -3.75 -42.69 -6.96
CA ALA A 197 -3.61 -44.12 -6.65
C ALA A 197 -3.80 -45.01 -7.90
N GLU A 198 -4.45 -44.50 -8.96
CA GLU A 198 -4.69 -45.22 -10.22
C GLU A 198 -3.49 -45.22 -11.18
N ALA A 199 -2.45 -44.42 -10.91
CA ALA A 199 -1.23 -44.37 -11.74
C ALA A 199 -0.39 -45.67 -11.68
N GLY A 200 -0.77 -46.63 -10.83
CA GLY A 200 -0.17 -47.96 -10.79
C GLY A 200 -0.51 -48.86 -12.00
N MET A 201 -1.40 -48.45 -12.91
CA MET A 201 -1.82 -49.27 -14.07
C MET A 201 -1.60 -48.62 -15.45
N ASN A 202 -1.15 -47.36 -15.53
CA ASN A 202 -0.90 -46.71 -16.82
C ASN A 202 0.42 -45.91 -16.76
N ALA A 203 1.47 -46.45 -17.39
CA ALA A 203 2.84 -45.96 -17.27
C ALA A 203 3.07 -44.54 -17.84
N ASP A 204 2.10 -44.01 -18.60
CA ASP A 204 2.19 -42.71 -19.27
C ASP A 204 1.35 -41.59 -18.59
N ALA A 205 0.69 -41.87 -17.46
CA ALA A 205 -0.05 -40.84 -16.73
C ALA A 205 0.90 -40.01 -15.85
N PRO A 206 0.94 -38.66 -15.96
CA PRO A 206 1.77 -37.83 -15.09
C PRO A 206 1.39 -38.06 -13.62
N THR A 207 2.34 -38.55 -12.84
CA THR A 207 2.16 -39.00 -11.45
C THR A 207 1.99 -37.88 -10.42
N HIS A 208 2.19 -36.62 -10.83
CA HIS A 208 2.15 -35.48 -9.92
C HIS A 208 1.46 -34.27 -10.57
N PHE A 209 0.32 -33.86 -10.00
CA PHE A 209 -0.31 -32.57 -10.28
C PHE A 209 -0.14 -31.68 -9.06
N LEU A 210 0.61 -30.58 -9.21
CA LEU A 210 0.62 -29.48 -8.25
C LEU A 210 -0.44 -28.48 -8.70
N SER A 211 -1.66 -28.60 -8.17
CA SER A 211 -2.67 -27.56 -8.34
C SER A 211 -2.58 -26.59 -7.16
N ALA A 212 -2.08 -25.37 -7.37
CA ALA A 212 -2.24 -24.30 -6.41
C ALA A 212 -3.44 -23.44 -6.80
N GLY A 213 -4.35 -23.26 -5.85
CA GLY A 213 -5.45 -22.32 -5.95
C GLY A 213 -5.14 -21.04 -5.17
N LEU A 214 -5.80 -19.94 -5.53
CA LEU A 214 -5.81 -18.75 -4.69
C LEU A 214 -6.63 -19.00 -3.42
N THR A 215 -6.16 -18.47 -2.28
CA THR A 215 -7.01 -18.38 -1.08
C THR A 215 -8.13 -17.34 -1.30
N THR A 216 -9.15 -17.29 -0.44
CA THR A 216 -10.16 -16.22 -0.51
C THR A 216 -9.53 -14.83 -0.36
N VAL A 217 -8.56 -14.71 0.54
CA VAL A 217 -7.77 -13.48 0.73
C VAL A 217 -6.94 -13.19 -0.53
N GLY A 218 -6.29 -14.21 -1.08
CA GLY A 218 -5.48 -14.12 -2.29
C GLY A 218 -6.26 -13.68 -3.51
N ARG A 219 -7.50 -14.18 -3.71
CA ARG A 219 -8.39 -13.72 -4.79
C ARG A 219 -8.70 -12.23 -4.68
N GLY A 220 -9.15 -11.80 -3.50
CA GLY A 220 -9.47 -10.37 -3.30
C GLY A 220 -8.24 -9.48 -3.45
N PHE A 221 -7.08 -9.94 -2.99
CA PHE A 221 -5.82 -9.20 -3.14
C PHE A 221 -5.38 -9.14 -4.61
N HIS A 222 -5.46 -10.26 -5.33
CA HIS A 222 -5.12 -10.37 -6.74
C HIS A 222 -5.95 -9.39 -7.59
N GLU A 223 -7.24 -9.28 -7.33
CA GLU A 223 -8.13 -8.33 -8.02
C GLU A 223 -7.69 -6.85 -7.88
N LEU A 224 -7.06 -6.49 -6.76
CA LEU A 224 -6.54 -5.13 -6.55
C LEU A 224 -5.22 -4.88 -7.28
N ILE A 225 -4.45 -5.94 -7.54
CA ILE A 225 -3.11 -5.80 -8.09
C ILE A 225 -2.97 -6.29 -9.54
N LYS A 226 -4.03 -6.83 -10.16
CA LYS A 226 -4.04 -7.48 -11.50
C LYS A 226 -3.54 -6.64 -12.69
N HIS A 227 -3.09 -5.40 -12.46
CA HIS A 227 -2.54 -4.48 -13.45
C HIS A 227 -1.28 -3.77 -12.92
N LEU A 228 -0.51 -4.47 -12.08
CA LEU A 228 0.82 -4.05 -11.63
C LEU A 228 1.81 -4.04 -12.79
#